data_AF-A0A842MW15-F1
#
_entry.id   AF-A0A842MW15-F1
#
_cell.length_a   1.000
_cell.length_b   1.000
_cell.length_c   1.000
_cell.angle_alpha   90.00
_cell.angle_beta   90.00
_cell.angle_gamma   90.00
#
_symmetry.space_group_name_H-M   'P 1'
#
loop_
_entity.id
_entity.type
_entity.pdbx_description
1 polymer ?
#
loop_
_entity_poly.entity_id
_entity_poly.type
_entity_poly.pdbx_seq_one_letter_code
_entity_poly.pdbx_strand_id
1 'polypeptide(L)'
;MSPDENIDQLMKKHLEHATRKMLVSIGEEKIKSIILTGSVTRGEGSGIATDHGIEIFSDYDLMVLVAPSHDSSIDRLRRESAALSEKISEELLGDGLLSGVSIYPLSVDDLESLTPTMFTLQLRNCGKVLYGAECLDVIPDYDVEDIPKIDSLTMLNNRIATQMKFLDPEVFVWKTREDPRQVRMSIYHTAIAFIDLSSSLLNLIGKFQLSYGERAEVFQKEFHRFPYLKEQCPDLPEVVDFFTRLKYDPDLRRVAERYGYGCSDEELVDVAVKVWLELLDYVKPVWAHHVRELCDPGPDAHDVKDLVEAFFRYANTLDSRLVSIIHYLKSNNYSLGSIPRSTRFLSASLPAAVYSTLILQYYATPGILEKEHIDRAPLLSDAQKYLNKLPHEQPPGIFENPIKHWDRMRRVGSKMWSRYIE
;
A
#
# COMPACT_ATOMS: atom_id res chain seq x y z
N MET A 1 1.60 20.48 -29.06
CA MET A 1 1.35 20.21 -27.64
C MET A 1 2.61 19.60 -27.08
N SER A 2 3.04 20.01 -25.89
CA SER A 2 4.18 19.36 -25.22
C SER A 2 3.84 17.90 -24.88
N PRO A 3 4.83 17.02 -24.64
CA PRO A 3 4.58 15.67 -24.14
C PRO A 3 3.68 15.67 -22.89
N ASP A 4 3.89 16.60 -21.97
CA ASP A 4 3.10 16.74 -20.73
C ASP A 4 1.64 17.10 -21.02
N GLU A 5 1.39 18.03 -21.95
CA GLU A 5 0.03 18.38 -22.37
C GLU A 5 -0.72 17.18 -22.98
N ASN A 6 -0.01 16.27 -23.65
CA ASN A 6 -0.61 15.04 -24.18
C ASN A 6 -0.95 14.05 -23.05
N ILE A 7 -0.10 13.96 -22.02
CA ILE A 7 -0.31 13.08 -20.86
C ILE A 7 -1.55 13.52 -20.07
N ASP A 8 -1.65 14.82 -19.75
CA ASP A 8 -2.79 15.37 -19.00
C ASP A 8 -4.12 15.17 -19.76
N GLN A 9 -4.09 15.39 -21.08
CA GLN A 9 -5.27 15.15 -21.93
C GLN A 9 -5.67 13.68 -21.95
N LEU A 10 -4.70 12.76 -21.98
CA LEU A 10 -4.98 11.33 -21.94
C LEU A 10 -5.55 10.91 -20.58
N MET A 11 -4.99 11.37 -19.46
CA MET A 11 -5.53 11.12 -18.13
C MET A 11 -6.98 11.64 -18.01
N LYS A 12 -7.25 12.84 -18.52
CA LYS A 12 -8.61 13.38 -18.58
C LYS A 12 -9.56 12.49 -19.37
N LYS A 13 -9.15 12.02 -20.56
CA LYS A 13 -9.94 11.10 -21.39
C LYS A 13 -10.23 9.79 -20.65
N HIS A 14 -9.24 9.24 -19.94
CA HIS A 14 -9.42 8.03 -19.13
C HIS A 14 -10.43 8.25 -18.00
N LEU A 15 -10.34 9.36 -17.26
CA LEU A 15 -11.25 9.69 -16.17
C LEU A 15 -12.69 9.90 -16.66
N GLU A 16 -12.87 10.56 -17.82
CA GLU A 16 -14.17 10.69 -18.46
C GLU A 16 -14.75 9.32 -18.87
N HIS A 17 -13.91 8.43 -19.38
CA HIS A 17 -14.31 7.06 -19.74
C HIS A 17 -14.73 6.26 -18.51
N ALA A 18 -13.90 6.24 -17.46
CA ALA A 18 -14.19 5.55 -16.21
C ALA A 18 -15.49 6.08 -15.58
N THR A 19 -15.66 7.40 -15.55
CA THR A 19 -16.88 8.06 -15.05
C THR A 19 -18.11 7.59 -15.83
N ARG A 20 -18.11 7.66 -17.17
CA ARG A 20 -19.23 7.19 -18.00
C ARG A 20 -19.53 5.71 -17.80
N LYS A 21 -18.50 4.86 -17.70
CA LYS A 21 -18.66 3.42 -17.46
C LYS A 21 -19.30 3.13 -16.11
N MET A 22 -18.94 3.86 -15.07
CA MET A 22 -19.59 3.75 -13.75
C MET A 22 -21.05 4.18 -13.80
N LEU A 23 -21.37 5.32 -14.44
CA LEU A 23 -22.76 5.79 -14.58
C LEU A 23 -23.65 4.75 -15.27
N VAL A 24 -23.17 4.15 -16.37
CA VAL A 24 -23.91 3.10 -17.08
C VAL A 24 -24.01 1.81 -16.26
N SER A 25 -22.93 1.36 -15.62
CA SER A 25 -22.89 0.05 -14.95
C SER A 25 -23.63 0.03 -13.61
N ILE A 26 -23.56 1.14 -12.86
CA ILE A 26 -24.18 1.27 -11.54
C ILE A 26 -25.62 1.81 -11.66
N GLY A 27 -25.87 2.65 -12.66
CA GLY A 27 -27.09 3.44 -12.82
C GLY A 27 -26.89 4.85 -12.28
N GLU A 28 -27.06 5.84 -13.15
CA GLU A 28 -26.89 7.26 -12.85
C GLU A 28 -27.77 7.71 -11.67
N GLU A 29 -28.98 7.17 -11.57
CA GLU A 29 -29.94 7.45 -10.49
C GLU A 29 -29.47 6.98 -9.11
N LYS A 30 -28.52 6.03 -9.07
CA LYS A 30 -27.97 5.49 -7.82
C LYS A 30 -26.72 6.22 -7.36
N ILE A 31 -26.14 7.06 -8.21
CA ILE A 31 -24.90 7.77 -7.94
C ILE A 31 -25.23 9.20 -7.55
N LYS A 32 -24.88 9.59 -6.33
CA LYS A 32 -24.94 10.98 -5.88
C LYS A 32 -23.74 11.76 -6.40
N SER A 33 -22.54 11.19 -6.26
CA SER A 33 -21.29 11.81 -6.71
C SER A 33 -20.23 10.77 -7.07
N ILE A 34 -19.32 11.12 -7.97
CA ILE A 34 -18.06 10.39 -8.22
C ILE A 34 -16.92 11.33 -7.86
N ILE A 35 -16.04 10.90 -6.98
CA ILE A 35 -14.95 11.70 -6.43
C ILE A 35 -13.63 11.04 -6.83
N LEU A 36 -12.74 11.79 -7.45
CA LEU A 36 -11.35 11.42 -7.64
C LEU A 36 -10.55 11.80 -6.40
N THR A 37 -9.62 10.94 -6.00
CA THR A 37 -8.62 11.21 -4.97
C THR A 37 -7.23 10.74 -5.42
N GLY A 38 -6.25 10.81 -4.53
CA GLY A 38 -4.89 10.35 -4.80
C GLY A 38 -4.04 11.36 -5.57
N SER A 39 -2.94 10.87 -6.14
CA SER A 39 -1.87 11.71 -6.70
C SER A 39 -2.33 12.62 -7.86
N VAL A 40 -3.25 12.14 -8.69
CA VAL A 40 -3.79 12.90 -9.83
C VAL A 40 -4.46 14.19 -9.37
N THR A 41 -5.22 14.16 -8.27
CA THR A 41 -5.92 15.36 -7.77
C THR A 41 -5.00 16.44 -7.21
N ARG A 42 -3.79 16.05 -6.81
CA ARG A 42 -2.76 16.95 -6.28
C ARG A 42 -1.88 17.55 -7.38
N GLY A 43 -2.17 17.27 -8.65
CA GLY A 43 -1.30 17.63 -9.77
C GLY A 43 -0.01 16.81 -9.80
N GLU A 44 -0.01 15.64 -9.17
CA GLU A 44 1.14 14.74 -9.08
C GLU A 44 0.90 13.46 -9.88
N GLY A 45 -0.02 13.47 -10.84
CA GLY A 45 -0.20 12.38 -11.79
C GLY A 45 1.08 12.20 -12.62
N SER A 46 1.43 10.95 -12.92
CA SER A 46 2.66 10.61 -13.62
C SER A 46 2.40 9.77 -14.85
N GLY A 47 3.05 10.14 -15.94
CA GLY A 47 3.13 9.37 -17.17
C GLY A 47 4.40 9.70 -17.93
N ILE A 48 4.73 8.91 -18.94
CA ILE A 48 5.86 9.16 -19.85
C ILE A 48 5.43 8.93 -21.28
N ALA A 49 6.06 9.65 -22.21
CA ALA A 49 6.03 9.31 -23.62
C ALA A 49 7.14 8.29 -23.91
N THR A 50 6.76 7.16 -24.49
CA THR A 50 7.65 6.11 -24.99
C THR A 50 7.55 6.02 -26.51
N ASP A 51 8.42 5.21 -27.12
CA ASP A 51 8.33 4.90 -28.56
C ASP A 51 7.03 4.16 -28.93
N HIS A 52 6.31 3.63 -27.94
CA HIS A 52 5.08 2.85 -28.10
C HIS A 52 3.80 3.63 -27.74
N GLY A 53 3.93 4.90 -27.32
CA GLY A 53 2.80 5.74 -26.95
C GLY A 53 3.00 6.39 -25.58
N ILE A 54 1.91 6.73 -24.91
CA ILE A 54 1.95 7.29 -23.57
C ILE A 54 1.66 6.18 -22.57
N GLU A 55 2.52 6.04 -21.56
CA GLU A 55 2.32 5.15 -20.43
C GLU A 55 1.97 5.97 -19.19
N ILE A 56 0.83 5.68 -18.56
CA ILE A 56 0.35 6.35 -17.34
C ILE A 56 0.62 5.44 -16.14
N PHE A 57 1.45 5.92 -15.22
CA PHE A 57 1.87 5.19 -14.01
C PHE A 57 0.97 5.47 -12.80
N SER A 58 0.24 6.58 -12.79
CA SER A 58 -0.67 6.88 -11.69
C SER A 58 -1.97 6.10 -11.82
N ASP A 59 -2.46 5.61 -10.69
CA ASP A 59 -3.77 5.02 -10.55
C ASP A 59 -4.88 6.08 -10.52
N TYR A 60 -6.10 5.63 -10.77
CA TYR A 60 -7.31 6.42 -10.54
C TYR A 60 -8.09 5.86 -9.36
N ASP A 61 -7.96 6.52 -8.21
CA ASP A 61 -8.75 6.21 -7.02
C ASP A 61 -10.09 6.96 -7.06
N LEU A 62 -11.17 6.22 -7.33
CA LEU A 62 -12.51 6.75 -7.53
C LEU A 62 -13.43 6.32 -6.39
N MET A 63 -13.95 7.28 -5.64
CA MET A 63 -15.01 7.04 -4.69
C MET A 63 -16.37 7.26 -5.33
N VAL A 64 -17.29 6.34 -5.11
CA VAL A 64 -18.65 6.43 -5.63
C VAL A 64 -19.61 6.62 -4.46
N LEU A 65 -20.13 7.83 -4.33
CA LEU A 65 -21.11 8.15 -3.29
C LEU A 65 -22.49 7.69 -3.76
N VAL A 66 -23.06 6.71 -3.06
CA VAL A 66 -24.38 6.15 -3.35
C VAL A 66 -25.47 7.09 -2.86
N ALA A 67 -26.53 7.27 -3.66
CA ALA A 67 -27.67 8.08 -3.28
C ALA A 67 -28.42 7.47 -2.07
N PRO A 68 -28.89 8.27 -1.08
CA PRO A 68 -29.53 7.75 0.13
C PRO A 68 -30.74 6.84 -0.14
N SER A 69 -31.52 7.13 -1.18
CA SER A 69 -32.65 6.29 -1.63
C SER A 69 -32.23 4.88 -2.06
N HIS A 70 -30.94 4.65 -2.25
CA HIS A 70 -30.33 3.41 -2.71
C HIS A 70 -29.28 2.87 -1.74
N ASP A 71 -29.26 3.29 -0.48
CA ASP A 71 -28.28 2.81 0.52
C ASP A 71 -28.26 1.29 0.67
N SER A 72 -29.40 0.61 0.47
CA SER A 72 -29.48 -0.86 0.48
C SER A 72 -28.65 -1.53 -0.65
N SER A 73 -28.26 -0.77 -1.66
CA SER A 73 -27.40 -1.22 -2.77
C SER A 73 -25.91 -1.12 -2.47
N ILE A 74 -25.48 -0.39 -1.43
CA ILE A 74 -24.05 -0.13 -1.18
C ILE A 74 -23.25 -1.41 -0.96
N ASP A 75 -23.79 -2.37 -0.20
CA ASP A 75 -23.10 -3.63 0.08
C ASP A 75 -23.00 -4.51 -1.17
N ARG A 76 -23.98 -4.41 -2.08
CA ARG A 76 -23.90 -5.06 -3.39
C ARG A 76 -22.81 -4.40 -4.23
N LEU A 77 -22.82 -3.07 -4.34
CA LEU A 77 -21.81 -2.33 -5.09
C LEU A 77 -20.41 -2.58 -4.55
N ARG A 78 -20.21 -2.67 -3.24
CA ARG A 78 -18.92 -3.04 -2.64
C ARG A 78 -18.41 -4.43 -3.05
N ARG A 79 -19.32 -5.38 -3.31
CA ARG A 79 -18.95 -6.71 -3.80
C ARG A 79 -18.66 -6.71 -5.30
N GLU A 80 -19.34 -5.87 -6.05
CA GLU A 80 -19.25 -5.79 -7.51
C GLU A 80 -18.17 -4.79 -7.99
N SER A 81 -17.69 -3.89 -7.12
CA SER A 81 -16.78 -2.80 -7.51
C SER A 81 -15.41 -3.30 -7.95
N ALA A 82 -14.92 -4.41 -7.40
CA ALA A 82 -13.65 -5.02 -7.82
C ALA A 82 -13.71 -5.45 -9.29
N ALA A 83 -14.75 -6.20 -9.69
CA ALA A 83 -14.93 -6.63 -11.08
C ALA A 83 -15.14 -5.43 -12.03
N LEU A 84 -15.84 -4.39 -11.59
CA LEU A 84 -15.98 -3.16 -12.38
C LEU A 84 -14.66 -2.40 -12.53
N SER A 85 -13.86 -2.34 -11.46
CA SER A 85 -12.53 -1.72 -11.43
C SER A 85 -11.60 -2.42 -12.41
N GLU A 86 -11.55 -3.76 -12.36
CA GLU A 86 -10.77 -4.59 -13.26
C GLU A 86 -11.18 -4.38 -14.72
N LYS A 87 -12.48 -4.49 -15.02
CA LYS A 87 -12.99 -4.27 -16.38
C LYS A 87 -12.60 -2.91 -16.95
N ILE A 88 -12.74 -1.83 -16.16
CA ILE A 88 -12.36 -0.49 -16.61
C ILE A 88 -10.82 -0.39 -16.78
N SER A 89 -10.06 -0.99 -15.87
CA SER A 89 -8.59 -1.03 -15.95
C SER A 89 -8.11 -1.74 -17.21
N GLU A 90 -8.68 -2.90 -17.55
CA GLU A 90 -8.37 -3.64 -18.77
C GLU A 90 -8.68 -2.84 -20.03
N GLU A 91 -9.84 -2.15 -20.06
CA GLU A 91 -10.22 -1.28 -21.18
C GLU A 91 -9.22 -0.12 -21.35
N LEU A 92 -8.71 0.45 -20.25
CA LEU A 92 -7.77 1.58 -20.27
C LEU A 92 -6.31 1.16 -20.41
N LEU A 93 -5.96 -0.09 -20.13
CA LEU A 93 -4.61 -0.64 -20.32
C LEU A 93 -4.19 -0.57 -21.79
N GLY A 94 -5.12 -0.86 -22.71
CA GLY A 94 -4.88 -0.71 -24.16
C GLY A 94 -4.67 0.74 -24.60
N ASP A 95 -5.09 1.71 -23.77
CA ASP A 95 -4.96 3.16 -23.97
C ASP A 95 -3.84 3.76 -23.09
N GLY A 96 -2.95 2.92 -22.53
CA GLY A 96 -1.73 3.33 -21.84
C GLY A 96 -1.77 3.35 -20.32
N LEU A 97 -2.89 3.00 -19.66
CA LEU A 97 -2.97 2.99 -18.19
C LEU A 97 -2.32 1.74 -17.58
N LEU A 98 -1.21 1.90 -16.86
CA LEU A 98 -0.47 0.77 -16.28
C LEU A 98 -0.90 0.40 -14.85
N SER A 99 -1.33 1.38 -14.03
CA SER A 99 -1.63 1.15 -12.60
C SER A 99 -3.07 0.72 -12.31
N GLY A 100 -4.01 1.05 -13.22
CA GLY A 100 -5.42 0.69 -13.10
C GLY A 100 -6.31 1.71 -12.41
N VAL A 101 -7.56 1.30 -12.20
CA VAL A 101 -8.65 2.07 -11.59
C VAL A 101 -9.13 1.34 -10.36
N SER A 102 -9.32 2.07 -9.25
CA SER A 102 -9.87 1.53 -8.01
C SER A 102 -11.20 2.20 -7.69
N ILE A 103 -12.26 1.42 -7.51
CA ILE A 103 -13.61 1.95 -7.23
C ILE A 103 -14.02 1.61 -5.79
N TYR A 104 -14.34 2.66 -5.02
CA TYR A 104 -14.69 2.59 -3.61
C TYR A 104 -16.12 3.13 -3.36
N PRO A 105 -17.14 2.25 -3.26
CA PRO A 105 -18.50 2.68 -2.94
C PRO A 105 -18.65 3.11 -1.48
N LEU A 106 -19.18 4.32 -1.27
CA LEU A 106 -19.39 4.99 0.01
C LEU A 106 -20.81 5.53 0.13
N SER A 107 -21.32 5.61 1.36
CA SER A 107 -22.53 6.37 1.72
C SER A 107 -22.13 7.75 2.26
N VAL A 108 -23.10 8.66 2.40
CA VAL A 108 -22.85 9.97 3.02
C VAL A 108 -22.36 9.79 4.46
N ASP A 109 -23.01 8.89 5.20
CA ASP A 109 -22.61 8.54 6.57
C ASP A 109 -21.17 8.00 6.64
N ASP A 110 -20.69 7.31 5.60
CA ASP A 110 -19.29 6.84 5.56
C ASP A 110 -18.32 8.03 5.42
N LEU A 111 -18.66 9.08 4.66
CA LEU A 111 -17.84 10.30 4.54
C LEU A 111 -17.84 11.12 5.84
N GLU A 112 -19.01 11.29 6.46
CA GLU A 112 -19.19 12.04 7.72
C GLU A 112 -18.49 11.35 8.90
N SER A 113 -18.27 10.03 8.81
CA SER A 113 -17.63 9.22 9.87
C SER A 113 -16.17 8.88 9.60
N LEU A 114 -15.54 9.45 8.57
CA LEU A 114 -14.11 9.27 8.34
C LEU A 114 -13.31 9.81 9.52
N THR A 115 -12.38 8.99 10.02
CA THR A 115 -11.44 9.37 11.08
C THR A 115 -10.26 10.17 10.53
N PRO A 116 -9.52 10.93 11.36
CA PRO A 116 -8.32 11.61 10.90
C PRO A 116 -7.26 10.58 10.49
N THR A 117 -6.95 10.54 9.19
CA THR A 117 -5.88 9.73 8.61
C THR A 117 -5.20 10.59 7.54
N MET A 118 -3.97 10.23 7.14
CA MET A 118 -3.30 10.88 6.01
C MET A 118 -4.16 10.84 4.74
N PHE A 119 -4.90 9.75 4.54
CA PHE A 119 -5.83 9.60 3.43
C PHE A 119 -7.04 10.51 3.54
N THR A 120 -7.70 10.57 4.69
CA THR A 120 -8.86 11.45 4.94
C THR A 120 -8.49 12.91 4.71
N LEU A 121 -7.33 13.33 5.23
CA LEU A 121 -6.84 14.70 5.08
C LEU A 121 -6.59 15.04 3.60
N GLN A 122 -5.94 14.13 2.85
CA GLN A 122 -5.74 14.30 1.40
C GLN A 122 -7.07 14.33 0.64
N LEU A 123 -8.01 13.44 0.96
CA LEU A 123 -9.30 13.38 0.29
C LEU A 123 -10.07 14.68 0.45
N ARG A 124 -10.17 15.21 1.68
CA ARG A 124 -10.88 16.46 1.96
C ARG A 124 -10.23 17.66 1.26
N ASN A 125 -8.92 17.79 1.35
CA ASN A 125 -8.21 18.99 0.87
C ASN A 125 -7.91 18.97 -0.63
N CYS A 126 -7.74 17.79 -1.22
CA CYS A 126 -7.27 17.66 -2.60
C CYS A 126 -8.29 17.00 -3.51
N GLY A 127 -9.27 16.25 -2.98
CA GLY A 127 -10.25 15.51 -3.76
C GLY A 127 -10.97 16.37 -4.80
N LYS A 128 -11.44 15.73 -5.88
CA LYS A 128 -12.17 16.40 -6.97
C LYS A 128 -13.44 15.66 -7.29
N VAL A 129 -14.57 16.35 -7.28
CA VAL A 129 -15.83 15.78 -7.76
C VAL A 129 -15.81 15.78 -9.29
N LEU A 130 -15.84 14.59 -9.89
CA LEU A 130 -15.89 14.40 -11.34
C LEU A 130 -17.32 14.43 -11.88
N TYR A 131 -18.28 14.04 -11.05
CA TYR A 131 -19.70 13.98 -11.40
C TYR A 131 -20.56 14.15 -10.14
N GLY A 132 -21.72 14.79 -10.29
CA GLY A 132 -22.71 14.91 -9.22
C GLY A 132 -22.52 16.14 -8.34
N ALA A 133 -22.99 16.06 -7.10
CA ALA A 133 -22.97 17.18 -6.16
C ALA A 133 -21.64 17.29 -5.41
N GLU A 134 -21.24 18.53 -5.08
CA GLU A 134 -20.16 18.79 -4.14
C GLU A 134 -20.47 18.16 -2.77
N CYS A 135 -19.51 17.40 -2.24
CA CYS A 135 -19.70 16.60 -1.03
C CYS A 135 -18.45 16.42 -0.17
N LEU A 136 -17.31 16.99 -0.54
CA LEU A 136 -16.08 16.88 0.25
C LEU A 136 -16.16 17.65 1.58
N ASP A 137 -16.96 18.72 1.62
CA ASP A 137 -17.17 19.54 2.83
C ASP A 137 -17.83 18.77 3.98
N VAL A 138 -18.47 17.63 3.71
CA VAL A 138 -19.09 16.77 4.74
C VAL A 138 -18.06 15.94 5.51
N ILE A 139 -16.87 15.74 4.96
CA ILE A 139 -15.78 15.06 5.66
C ILE A 139 -15.37 15.95 6.84
N PRO A 140 -15.20 15.45 8.06
CA PRO A 140 -14.81 16.31 9.17
C PRO A 140 -13.49 17.05 8.90
N ASP A 141 -13.38 18.27 9.44
CA ASP A 141 -12.18 19.07 9.31
C ASP A 141 -11.15 18.62 10.34
N TYR A 142 -9.97 18.23 9.86
CA TYR A 142 -8.87 17.70 10.66
C TYR A 142 -7.59 18.46 10.34
N ASP A 143 -6.77 18.69 11.35
CA ASP A 143 -5.40 19.17 11.19
C ASP A 143 -4.43 17.98 11.08
N VAL A 144 -3.19 18.27 10.69
CA VAL A 144 -2.13 17.25 10.59
C VAL A 144 -1.87 16.60 11.95
N GLU A 145 -1.97 17.36 13.03
CA GLU A 145 -1.79 16.94 14.41
C GLU A 145 -2.88 15.97 14.90
N ASP A 146 -4.05 15.95 14.24
CA ASP A 146 -5.13 15.01 14.56
C ASP A 146 -4.85 13.60 14.03
N ILE A 147 -3.93 13.45 13.07
CA ILE A 147 -3.60 12.15 12.49
C ILE A 147 -2.93 11.28 13.56
N PRO A 148 -3.50 10.12 13.91
CA PRO A 148 -2.88 9.21 14.86
C PRO A 148 -1.51 8.76 14.35
N LYS A 149 -0.51 8.75 15.24
CA LYS A 149 0.84 8.28 14.90
C LYS A 149 0.87 6.84 14.37
N ILE A 150 -0.10 6.02 14.75
CA ILE A 150 -0.23 4.65 14.26
C ILE A 150 -0.54 4.58 12.74
N ASP A 151 -1.06 5.66 12.16
CA ASP A 151 -1.27 5.75 10.71
C ASP A 151 0.07 5.71 9.95
N SER A 152 1.16 6.20 10.55
CA SER A 152 2.52 6.06 9.99
C SER A 152 2.90 4.61 9.74
N LEU A 153 2.64 3.75 10.73
CA LEU A 153 2.98 2.32 10.65
C LEU A 153 2.03 1.57 9.72
N THR A 154 0.75 1.97 9.70
CA THR A 154 -0.25 1.43 8.77
C THR A 154 0.17 1.69 7.32
N MET A 155 0.58 2.91 7.00
CA MET A 155 1.07 3.27 5.67
C MET A 155 2.32 2.47 5.28
N LEU A 156 3.32 2.36 6.16
CA LEU A 156 4.53 1.58 5.88
C LEU A 156 4.20 0.12 5.56
N ASN A 157 3.33 -0.50 6.37
CA ASN A 157 2.87 -1.87 6.15
C ASN A 157 2.08 -2.02 4.84
N ASN A 158 1.24 -1.04 4.49
CA ASN A 158 0.51 -1.04 3.22
C ASN A 158 1.47 -0.97 2.02
N ARG A 159 2.59 -0.24 2.14
CA ARG A 159 3.61 -0.19 1.08
C ARG A 159 4.36 -1.50 0.94
N ILE A 160 4.77 -2.12 2.04
CA ILE A 160 5.37 -3.47 2.01
C ILE A 160 4.40 -4.46 1.36
N ALA A 161 3.12 -4.45 1.73
CA ALA A 161 2.10 -5.31 1.14
C ALA A 161 1.88 -5.05 -0.36
N THR A 162 1.97 -3.79 -0.80
CA THR A 162 1.86 -3.42 -2.23
C THR A 162 2.96 -4.06 -3.05
N GLN A 163 4.18 -4.11 -2.52
CA GLN A 163 5.36 -4.63 -3.21
C GLN A 163 5.27 -6.15 -3.43
N MET A 164 4.55 -6.85 -2.55
CA MET A 164 4.29 -8.27 -2.70
C MET A 164 3.49 -8.62 -3.96
N LYS A 165 2.75 -7.67 -4.55
CA LYS A 165 2.03 -7.89 -5.80
C LYS A 165 2.96 -8.20 -6.98
N PHE A 166 4.21 -7.72 -6.91
CA PHE A 166 5.21 -7.91 -7.96
C PHE A 166 6.08 -9.16 -7.76
N LEU A 167 5.96 -9.82 -6.61
CA LEU A 167 6.67 -11.06 -6.29
C LEU A 167 5.79 -12.27 -6.64
N ASP A 168 6.36 -13.26 -7.33
CA ASP A 168 5.68 -14.54 -7.55
C ASP A 168 5.64 -15.34 -6.23
N PRO A 169 4.47 -15.74 -5.72
CA PRO A 169 4.37 -16.47 -4.46
C PRO A 169 4.88 -17.92 -4.53
N GLU A 170 4.98 -18.53 -5.70
CA GLU A 170 5.45 -19.91 -5.87
C GLU A 170 6.97 -20.00 -5.98
N VAL A 171 7.60 -18.99 -6.57
CA VAL A 171 9.03 -19.01 -6.88
C VAL A 171 9.81 -17.87 -6.22
N PHE A 172 9.15 -16.86 -5.63
CA PHE A 172 9.74 -15.56 -5.26
C PHE A 172 10.61 -14.96 -6.38
N VAL A 173 10.36 -15.38 -7.62
CA VAL A 173 10.89 -14.76 -8.83
C VAL A 173 9.92 -13.64 -9.18
N TRP A 174 10.40 -12.54 -9.73
CA TRP A 174 9.50 -11.46 -10.10
C TRP A 174 8.57 -11.91 -11.23
N LYS A 175 7.25 -11.80 -11.03
CA LYS A 175 6.24 -11.97 -12.11
C LYS A 175 6.52 -11.06 -13.30
N THR A 176 7.31 -10.01 -13.07
CA THR A 176 7.68 -8.97 -14.01
C THR A 176 8.54 -9.46 -15.18
N ARG A 177 9.09 -10.68 -15.16
CA ARG A 177 9.94 -11.16 -16.26
C ARG A 177 9.21 -11.34 -17.60
N GLU A 178 7.89 -11.51 -17.58
CA GLU A 178 7.12 -11.79 -18.80
C GLU A 178 6.52 -10.53 -19.45
N ASP A 179 6.33 -9.45 -18.68
CA ASP A 179 5.75 -8.19 -19.17
C ASP A 179 6.62 -7.01 -18.73
N PRO A 180 7.36 -6.35 -19.65
CA PRO A 180 8.17 -5.18 -19.34
C PRO A 180 7.41 -4.07 -18.61
N ARG A 181 6.11 -3.91 -18.86
CA ARG A 181 5.28 -2.91 -18.18
C ARG A 181 5.19 -3.19 -16.69
N GLN A 182 5.11 -4.46 -16.28
CA GLN A 182 5.11 -4.83 -14.87
C GLN A 182 6.46 -4.55 -14.20
N VAL A 183 7.57 -4.66 -14.93
CA VAL A 183 8.90 -4.26 -14.43
C VAL A 183 8.95 -2.75 -14.18
N ARG A 184 8.49 -1.96 -15.14
CA ARG A 184 8.43 -0.49 -15.00
C ARG A 184 7.54 -0.10 -13.81
N MET A 185 6.39 -0.75 -13.68
CA MET A 185 5.47 -0.54 -12.55
C MET A 185 6.08 -0.92 -11.20
N SER A 186 6.84 -2.01 -11.11
CA SER A 186 7.47 -2.39 -9.85
C SER A 186 8.53 -1.37 -9.40
N ILE A 187 9.35 -0.86 -10.33
CA ILE A 187 10.30 0.23 -10.05
C ILE A 187 9.56 1.48 -9.56
N TYR A 188 8.50 1.87 -10.27
CA TYR A 188 7.69 3.03 -9.92
C TYR A 188 7.04 2.90 -8.53
N HIS A 189 6.40 1.76 -8.22
CA HIS A 189 5.84 1.55 -6.89
C HIS A 189 6.90 1.51 -5.80
N THR A 190 8.10 0.98 -6.11
CA THR A 190 9.23 0.99 -5.16
C THR A 190 9.68 2.42 -4.87
N ALA A 191 9.70 3.30 -5.89
CA ALA A 191 9.94 4.72 -5.70
C ALA A 191 8.89 5.37 -4.77
N ILE A 192 7.59 5.08 -4.95
CA ILE A 192 6.54 5.54 -4.03
C ILE A 192 6.79 5.07 -2.60
N ALA A 193 7.26 3.83 -2.43
CA ALA A 193 7.54 3.31 -1.10
C ALA A 193 8.68 4.06 -0.41
N PHE A 194 9.73 4.49 -1.13
CA PHE A 194 10.75 5.40 -0.57
C PHE A 194 10.15 6.71 -0.11
N ILE A 195 9.30 7.34 -0.93
CA ILE A 195 8.61 8.58 -0.57
C ILE A 195 7.79 8.37 0.71
N ASP A 196 7.10 7.24 0.83
CA ASP A 196 6.28 6.94 2.00
C ASP A 196 7.06 6.55 3.25
N LEU A 197 8.35 6.20 3.15
CA LEU A 197 9.23 6.21 4.33
C LEU A 197 9.26 7.59 4.97
N SER A 198 9.46 8.63 4.16
CA SER A 198 9.46 10.02 4.65
C SER A 198 8.09 10.46 5.15
N SER A 199 7.01 10.11 4.42
CA SER A 199 5.63 10.38 4.83
C SER A 199 5.37 9.83 6.24
N SER A 200 5.82 8.61 6.52
CA SER A 200 5.57 7.92 7.80
C SER A 200 6.29 8.60 8.96
N LEU A 201 7.56 8.97 8.75
CA LEU A 201 8.39 9.66 9.72
C LEU A 201 7.89 11.08 9.99
N LEU A 202 7.47 11.81 8.95
CA LEU A 202 6.89 13.14 9.12
C LEU A 202 5.59 13.10 9.91
N ASN A 203 4.72 12.12 9.66
CA ASN A 203 3.51 11.94 10.47
C ASN A 203 3.84 11.63 11.94
N LEU A 204 4.88 10.84 12.20
CA LEU A 204 5.31 10.50 13.56
C LEU A 204 5.68 11.75 14.40
N ILE A 205 6.20 12.79 13.76
CA ILE A 205 6.61 14.06 14.38
C ILE A 205 5.61 15.21 14.15
N GLY A 206 4.42 14.94 13.59
CA GLY A 206 3.38 15.95 13.34
C GLY A 206 3.76 16.98 12.26
N LYS A 207 4.51 16.58 11.24
CA LYS A 207 4.99 17.45 10.14
C LYS A 207 4.60 16.95 8.75
N PHE A 208 3.60 16.05 8.68
CA PHE A 208 3.09 15.55 7.41
C PHE A 208 2.62 16.67 6.48
N GLN A 209 2.84 16.49 5.17
CA GLN A 209 2.44 17.45 4.12
C GLN A 209 1.57 16.75 3.07
N LEU A 210 0.74 17.49 2.35
CA LEU A 210 -0.20 16.90 1.40
C LEU A 210 0.47 16.42 0.12
N SER A 211 1.39 17.18 -0.47
CA SER A 211 2.13 16.78 -1.68
C SER A 211 3.37 15.95 -1.35
N TYR A 212 3.80 15.10 -2.28
CA TYR A 212 5.05 14.35 -2.16
C TYR A 212 6.28 15.26 -2.17
N GLY A 213 6.27 16.32 -2.99
CA GLY A 213 7.35 17.31 -3.07
C GLY A 213 7.58 18.03 -1.73
N GLU A 214 6.52 18.56 -1.13
CA GLU A 214 6.61 19.22 0.19
C GLU A 214 7.07 18.25 1.27
N ARG A 215 6.65 16.97 1.23
CA ARG A 215 7.14 15.96 2.16
C ARG A 215 8.65 15.77 2.02
N ALA A 216 9.18 15.63 0.81
CA ALA A 216 10.62 15.46 0.61
C ALA A 216 11.41 16.68 1.13
N GLU A 217 10.94 17.90 0.86
CA GLU A 217 11.59 19.13 1.33
C GLU A 217 11.57 19.28 2.85
N VAL A 218 10.43 19.00 3.49
CA VAL A 218 10.31 19.06 4.96
C VAL A 218 11.13 17.93 5.58
N PHE A 219 11.13 16.74 4.99
CA PHE A 219 11.89 15.61 5.50
C PHE A 219 13.40 15.87 5.50
N GLN A 220 13.95 16.46 4.44
CA GLN A 220 15.36 16.87 4.41
C GLN A 220 15.72 17.79 5.60
N LYS A 221 14.84 18.74 5.94
CA LYS A 221 15.06 19.69 7.04
C LYS A 221 14.90 19.01 8.40
N GLU A 222 13.92 18.13 8.55
CA GLU A 222 13.54 17.50 9.82
C GLU A 222 14.29 16.19 10.13
N PHE A 223 15.06 15.63 9.18
CA PHE A 223 15.74 14.33 9.36
C PHE A 223 16.66 14.30 10.59
N HIS A 224 17.15 15.46 11.02
CA HIS A 224 17.94 15.61 12.22
C HIS A 224 17.27 15.17 13.53
N ARG A 225 15.94 15.03 13.52
CA ARG A 225 15.15 14.58 14.67
C ARG A 225 15.16 13.06 14.85
N PHE A 226 15.75 12.32 13.91
CA PHE A 226 15.84 10.86 13.95
C PHE A 226 17.29 10.38 14.12
N PRO A 227 17.92 10.55 15.30
CA PRO A 227 19.33 10.22 15.50
C PRO A 227 19.66 8.75 15.21
N TYR A 228 18.76 7.83 15.58
CA TYR A 228 18.90 6.41 15.24
C TYR A 228 18.94 6.19 13.73
N LEU A 229 18.05 6.83 12.96
CA LEU A 229 18.04 6.67 11.50
C LEU A 229 19.22 7.37 10.83
N LYS A 230 19.72 8.48 11.37
CA LYS A 230 20.95 9.11 10.89
C LYS A 230 22.16 8.18 11.00
N GLU A 231 22.20 7.31 12.00
CA GLU A 231 23.26 6.33 12.14
C GLU A 231 23.06 5.15 11.18
N GLN A 232 21.83 4.64 11.06
CA GLN A 232 21.55 3.43 10.28
C GLN A 232 21.44 3.67 8.76
N CYS A 233 20.93 4.84 8.35
CA CYS A 233 20.67 5.21 6.97
C CYS A 233 20.87 6.73 6.77
N PRO A 234 22.12 7.22 6.87
CA PRO A 234 22.43 8.66 6.84
C PRO A 234 21.98 9.38 5.57
N ASP A 235 21.91 8.67 4.45
CA ASP A 235 21.58 9.16 3.10
C ASP A 235 20.10 9.00 2.73
N LEU A 236 19.25 8.59 3.68
CA LEU A 236 17.81 8.42 3.44
C LEU A 236 17.14 9.69 2.85
N PRO A 237 17.43 10.93 3.30
CA PRO A 237 16.86 12.13 2.69
C PRO A 237 17.20 12.30 1.21
N GLU A 238 18.44 12.00 0.82
CA GLU A 238 18.91 12.09 -0.57
C GLU A 238 18.24 11.03 -1.45
N VAL A 239 18.05 9.82 -0.92
CA VAL A 239 17.32 8.75 -1.62
C VAL A 239 15.83 9.10 -1.79
N VAL A 240 15.20 9.65 -0.76
CA VAL A 240 13.81 10.15 -0.84
C VAL A 240 13.67 11.27 -1.86
N ASP A 241 14.61 12.22 -1.93
CA ASP A 241 14.60 13.29 -2.92
C ASP A 241 14.71 12.73 -4.35
N PHE A 242 15.63 11.78 -4.57
CA PHE A 242 15.82 11.13 -5.85
C PHE A 242 14.52 10.45 -6.34
N PHE A 243 13.88 9.65 -5.49
CA PHE A 243 12.65 8.95 -5.87
C PHE A 243 11.42 9.87 -5.93
N THR A 244 11.39 10.96 -5.17
CA THR A 244 10.38 12.02 -5.34
C THR A 244 10.48 12.68 -6.71
N ARG A 245 11.69 12.96 -7.20
CA ARG A 245 11.89 13.48 -8.57
C ARG A 245 11.45 12.47 -9.63
N LEU A 246 11.78 11.19 -9.44
CA LEU A 246 11.34 10.12 -10.34
C LEU A 246 9.81 10.01 -10.38
N LYS A 247 9.12 10.26 -9.27
CA LYS A 247 7.65 10.30 -9.27
C LYS A 247 7.13 11.35 -10.24
N TYR A 248 7.68 12.56 -10.25
CA TYR A 248 7.23 13.61 -11.16
C TYR A 248 7.69 13.40 -12.61
N ASP A 249 8.87 12.81 -12.79
CA ASP A 249 9.49 12.53 -14.08
C ASP A 249 9.94 11.06 -14.12
N PRO A 250 9.07 10.11 -14.53
CA PRO A 250 9.31 8.66 -14.45
C PRO A 250 10.36 8.13 -15.46
N ASP A 251 11.43 8.88 -15.69
CA ASP A 251 12.54 8.47 -16.55
C ASP A 251 13.37 7.36 -15.89
N LEU A 252 13.03 6.11 -16.23
CA LEU A 252 13.69 4.92 -15.70
C LEU A 252 15.17 4.82 -16.08
N ARG A 253 15.65 5.58 -17.09
CA ARG A 253 17.08 5.62 -17.42
C ARG A 253 17.90 6.16 -16.25
N ARG A 254 17.38 7.18 -15.54
CA ARG A 254 18.06 7.73 -14.35
C ARG A 254 18.17 6.71 -13.23
N VAL A 255 17.16 5.86 -13.09
CA VAL A 255 17.18 4.76 -12.13
C VAL A 255 18.23 3.74 -12.55
N ALA A 256 18.19 3.27 -13.79
CA ALA A 256 19.17 2.33 -14.31
C ALA A 256 20.62 2.82 -14.15
N GLU A 257 20.88 4.08 -14.50
CA GLU A 257 22.19 4.73 -14.36
C GLU A 257 22.66 4.77 -12.90
N ARG A 258 21.77 5.06 -11.93
CA ARG A 258 22.09 5.04 -10.50
C ARG A 258 22.65 3.69 -10.05
N TYR A 259 22.17 2.59 -10.64
CA TYR A 259 22.62 1.24 -10.31
C TYR A 259 23.68 0.68 -11.28
N GLY A 260 24.14 1.47 -12.26
CA GLY A 260 25.16 1.05 -13.22
C GLY A 260 24.66 0.10 -14.30
N TYR A 261 23.38 0.18 -14.66
CA TYR A 261 22.75 -0.61 -15.71
C TYR A 261 22.36 0.27 -16.90
N GLY A 262 22.20 -0.33 -18.09
CA GLY A 262 21.44 0.27 -19.17
C GLY A 262 19.92 0.20 -18.92
N CYS A 263 19.15 0.79 -19.84
CA CYS A 263 17.69 0.88 -19.72
C CYS A 263 16.95 -0.06 -20.70
N SER A 264 17.60 -1.16 -21.10
CA SER A 264 16.89 -2.22 -21.84
C SER A 264 15.89 -2.93 -20.94
N ASP A 265 14.83 -3.52 -21.51
CA ASP A 265 13.81 -4.22 -20.72
C ASP A 265 14.39 -5.40 -19.90
N GLU A 266 15.43 -6.07 -20.42
CA GLU A 266 16.16 -7.12 -19.71
C GLU A 266 16.92 -6.57 -18.49
N GLU A 267 17.66 -5.47 -18.67
CA GLU A 267 18.40 -4.82 -17.59
C GLU A 267 17.47 -4.21 -16.54
N LEU A 268 16.29 -3.71 -16.93
CA LEU A 268 15.32 -3.15 -15.99
C LEU A 268 14.81 -4.18 -14.98
N VAL A 269 14.83 -5.48 -15.31
CA VAL A 269 14.51 -6.53 -14.32
C VAL A 269 15.54 -6.54 -13.20
N ASP A 270 16.82 -6.45 -13.54
CA ASP A 270 17.90 -6.38 -12.54
C ASP A 270 17.83 -5.07 -11.75
N VAL A 271 17.52 -3.95 -12.41
CA VAL A 271 17.28 -2.66 -11.76
C VAL A 271 16.14 -2.77 -10.75
N ALA A 272 14.99 -3.36 -11.13
CA ALA A 272 13.86 -3.54 -10.22
C ALA A 272 14.23 -4.33 -8.97
N VAL A 273 14.99 -5.42 -9.13
CA VAL A 273 15.52 -6.22 -8.00
C VAL A 273 16.42 -5.36 -7.11
N LYS A 274 17.34 -4.59 -7.69
CA LYS A 274 18.28 -3.75 -6.95
C LYS A 274 17.58 -2.64 -6.16
N VAL A 275 16.64 -1.94 -6.79
CA VAL A 275 15.85 -0.88 -6.16
C VAL A 275 15.03 -1.44 -4.98
N TRP A 276 14.44 -2.63 -5.15
CA TRP A 276 13.70 -3.30 -4.07
C TRP A 276 14.59 -3.72 -2.91
N LEU A 277 15.76 -4.31 -3.20
CA LEU A 277 16.71 -4.69 -2.15
C LEU A 277 17.22 -3.47 -1.38
N GLU A 278 17.52 -2.37 -2.08
CA GLU A 278 17.87 -1.10 -1.43
C GLU A 278 16.72 -0.62 -0.54
N LEU A 279 15.47 -0.64 -1.02
CA LEU A 279 14.32 -0.25 -0.20
C LEU A 279 14.23 -1.07 1.10
N LEU A 280 14.48 -2.38 1.05
CA LEU A 280 14.45 -3.23 2.25
C LEU A 280 15.48 -2.81 3.30
N ASP A 281 16.64 -2.31 2.87
CA ASP A 281 17.67 -1.82 3.79
C ASP A 281 17.26 -0.53 4.52
N TYR A 282 16.37 0.27 3.93
CA TYR A 282 15.78 1.44 4.59
C TYR A 282 14.50 1.12 5.37
N VAL A 283 13.64 0.24 4.85
CA VAL A 283 12.39 -0.15 5.51
C VAL A 283 12.67 -0.77 6.89
N LYS A 284 13.69 -1.63 7.01
CA LYS A 284 14.04 -2.29 8.28
C LYS A 284 14.29 -1.29 9.42
N PRO A 285 15.26 -0.35 9.33
CA PRO A 285 15.51 0.61 10.40
C PRO A 285 14.34 1.59 10.60
N VAL A 286 13.65 2.01 9.54
CA VAL A 286 12.48 2.90 9.65
C VAL A 286 11.33 2.20 10.40
N TRP A 287 11.03 0.95 10.07
CA TRP A 287 10.02 0.15 10.76
C TRP A 287 10.42 -0.08 12.22
N ALA A 288 11.67 -0.45 12.48
CA ALA A 288 12.18 -0.64 13.83
C ALA A 288 12.06 0.65 14.67
N HIS A 289 12.34 1.81 14.07
CA HIS A 289 12.14 3.10 14.70
C HIS A 289 10.67 3.33 15.08
N HIS A 290 9.72 3.10 14.15
CA HIS A 290 8.29 3.23 14.46
C HIS A 290 7.84 2.32 15.60
N VAL A 291 8.28 1.06 15.60
CA VAL A 291 7.92 0.12 16.66
C VAL A 291 8.47 0.56 18.02
N ARG A 292 9.70 1.09 18.07
CA ARG A 292 10.26 1.64 19.32
C ARG A 292 9.46 2.83 19.83
N GLU A 293 9.07 3.73 18.93
CA GLU A 293 8.31 4.94 19.28
C GLU A 293 6.86 4.65 19.69
N LEU A 294 6.23 3.61 19.13
CA LEU A 294 4.79 3.37 19.29
C LEU A 294 4.45 2.20 20.20
N CYS A 295 5.30 1.17 20.27
CA CYS A 295 4.95 -0.12 20.85
C CYS A 295 5.65 -0.42 22.17
N ASP A 296 6.49 0.51 22.68
CA ASP A 296 7.29 0.37 23.91
C ASP A 296 7.87 -1.05 24.07
N PRO A 297 8.84 -1.43 23.22
CA PRO A 297 9.35 -2.79 23.21
C PRO A 297 10.16 -3.14 24.47
N GLY A 298 10.42 -2.17 25.35
CA GLY A 298 11.30 -2.29 26.50
C GLY A 298 12.73 -1.81 26.19
N PRO A 299 13.52 -1.47 27.23
CA PRO A 299 14.87 -0.92 27.07
C PRO A 299 15.87 -1.91 26.47
N ASP A 300 15.63 -3.22 26.63
CA ASP A 300 16.52 -4.30 26.19
C ASP A 300 16.16 -4.86 24.80
N ALA A 301 15.15 -4.29 24.14
CA ALA A 301 14.70 -4.75 22.83
C ALA A 301 15.66 -4.34 21.72
N HIS A 302 16.69 -5.16 21.53
CA HIS A 302 17.77 -4.91 20.59
C HIS A 302 17.63 -5.67 19.28
N ASP A 303 16.91 -6.80 19.28
CA ASP A 303 16.73 -7.62 18.09
C ASP A 303 15.36 -7.45 17.42
N VAL A 304 15.26 -7.92 16.16
CA VAL A 304 14.03 -7.82 15.36
C VAL A 304 12.88 -8.62 15.99
N LYS A 305 13.18 -9.70 16.71
CA LYS A 305 12.16 -10.55 17.32
C LYS A 305 11.45 -9.80 18.45
N ASP A 306 12.18 -9.10 19.31
CA ASP A 306 11.61 -8.31 20.40
C ASP A 306 10.68 -7.20 19.87
N LEU A 307 11.12 -6.51 18.81
CA LEU A 307 10.33 -5.48 18.14
C LEU A 307 9.04 -6.06 17.54
N VAL A 308 9.14 -7.20 16.88
CA VAL A 308 7.97 -7.91 16.35
C VAL A 308 6.99 -8.30 17.45
N GLU A 309 7.48 -8.84 18.56
CA GLU A 309 6.62 -9.20 19.69
C GLU A 309 5.95 -7.96 20.30
N ALA A 310 6.68 -6.85 20.45
CA ALA A 310 6.13 -5.59 20.92
C ALA A 310 5.05 -5.05 19.98
N PHE A 311 5.32 -5.06 18.67
CA PHE A 311 4.34 -4.69 17.66
C PHE A 311 3.09 -5.56 17.77
N PHE A 312 3.23 -6.89 17.91
CA PHE A 312 2.07 -7.76 18.09
C PHE A 312 1.35 -7.53 19.40
N ARG A 313 2.03 -7.22 20.52
CA ARG A 313 1.36 -6.85 21.78
C ARG A 313 0.54 -5.59 21.60
N TYR A 314 1.12 -4.57 21.00
CA TYR A 314 0.46 -3.30 20.68
C TYR A 314 -0.74 -3.52 19.74
N ALA A 315 -0.53 -4.26 18.66
CA ALA A 315 -1.55 -4.57 17.67
C ALA A 315 -2.65 -5.48 18.25
N ASN A 316 -2.38 -6.35 19.23
CA ASN A 316 -3.33 -7.27 19.86
C ASN A 316 -4.08 -6.70 21.08
N THR A 317 -4.07 -5.38 21.25
CA THR A 317 -4.96 -4.67 22.19
C THR A 317 -6.43 -4.93 21.86
N LEU A 318 -7.33 -4.81 22.85
CA LEU A 318 -8.70 -5.39 22.84
C LEU A 318 -9.53 -5.07 21.58
N ASP A 319 -9.33 -3.91 20.97
CA ASP A 319 -10.07 -3.45 19.79
C ASP A 319 -9.76 -4.26 18.51
N SER A 320 -8.52 -4.70 18.33
CA SER A 320 -8.16 -5.54 17.17
C SER A 320 -8.73 -6.95 17.29
N ARG A 321 -8.81 -7.49 18.51
CA ARG A 321 -9.47 -8.78 18.79
C ARG A 321 -10.94 -8.72 18.40
N LEU A 322 -11.63 -7.64 18.74
CA LEU A 322 -13.02 -7.44 18.35
C LEU A 322 -13.15 -7.31 16.83
N VAL A 323 -12.30 -6.52 16.15
CA VAL A 323 -12.34 -6.37 14.69
C VAL A 323 -12.04 -7.68 13.94
N SER A 324 -11.08 -8.47 14.40
CA SER A 324 -10.76 -9.79 13.83
C SER A 324 -11.84 -10.83 14.11
N ILE A 325 -12.46 -10.83 15.29
CA ILE A 325 -13.62 -11.68 15.61
C ILE A 325 -14.82 -11.28 14.76
N ILE A 326 -15.08 -9.98 14.58
CA ILE A 326 -16.15 -9.47 13.71
C ILE A 326 -15.92 -9.87 12.25
N HIS A 327 -14.69 -9.78 11.75
CA HIS A 327 -14.35 -10.23 10.39
C HIS A 327 -14.50 -11.74 10.24
N TYR A 328 -14.04 -12.52 11.21
CA TYR A 328 -14.21 -13.97 11.25
C TYR A 328 -15.70 -14.38 11.24
N LEU A 329 -16.54 -13.67 12.00
CA LEU A 329 -17.98 -13.95 12.06
C LEU A 329 -18.70 -13.52 10.77
N LYS A 330 -18.29 -12.39 10.16
CA LYS A 330 -18.79 -11.94 8.83
C LYS A 330 -18.40 -12.88 7.70
N SER A 331 -17.15 -13.36 7.66
CA SER A 331 -16.67 -14.27 6.61
C SER A 331 -17.30 -15.66 6.70
N ASN A 332 -17.94 -16.00 7.83
CA ASN A 332 -18.57 -17.29 8.08
C ASN A 332 -20.10 -17.21 8.30
N ASN A 333 -20.76 -16.11 7.90
CA ASN A 333 -22.22 -15.93 7.98
C ASN A 333 -22.85 -16.09 9.38
N TYR A 334 -22.13 -15.76 10.44
CA TYR A 334 -22.72 -15.70 11.79
C TYR A 334 -23.37 -14.32 12.02
N SER A 335 -24.64 -14.29 12.44
CA SER A 335 -25.35 -13.02 12.64
C SER A 335 -24.93 -12.34 13.95
N LEU A 336 -24.35 -11.15 13.86
CA LEU A 336 -24.12 -10.22 14.96
C LEU A 336 -24.92 -8.96 14.68
N GLY A 337 -26.21 -8.97 15.03
CA GLY A 337 -27.03 -7.76 14.96
C GLY A 337 -26.47 -6.73 15.95
N SER A 338 -26.17 -5.53 15.46
CA SER A 338 -25.74 -4.31 16.20
C SER A 338 -24.26 -4.17 16.58
N ILE A 339 -23.37 -3.96 15.60
CA ILE A 339 -22.05 -3.33 15.89
C ILE A 339 -21.83 -2.12 14.95
N PRO A 340 -21.40 -0.94 15.48
CA PRO A 340 -21.35 0.33 14.73
C PRO A 340 -20.39 0.37 13.53
N ARG A 341 -20.70 1.24 12.57
CA ARG A 341 -20.00 1.43 11.27
C ARG A 341 -18.53 1.90 11.39
N SER A 342 -18.10 2.45 12.52
CA SER A 342 -16.78 3.07 12.71
C SER A 342 -15.57 2.11 12.81
N THR A 343 -15.76 0.79 12.72
CA THR A 343 -14.68 -0.22 12.88
C THR A 343 -14.12 -0.77 11.56
N ARG A 344 -14.55 -0.24 10.40
CA ARG A 344 -14.21 -0.83 9.09
C ARG A 344 -12.85 -0.42 8.51
N PHE A 345 -12.16 0.58 9.06
CA PHE A 345 -10.88 1.05 8.50
C PHE A 345 -9.61 0.38 9.05
N LEU A 346 -9.73 -0.53 10.04
CA LEU A 346 -8.56 -1.17 10.70
C LEU A 346 -8.23 -2.59 10.19
N SER A 347 -8.95 -3.14 9.19
CA SER A 347 -8.87 -4.58 8.87
C SER A 347 -7.73 -4.99 7.93
N ALA A 348 -7.08 -4.05 7.24
CA ALA A 348 -5.94 -4.36 6.38
C ALA A 348 -4.63 -4.57 7.18
N SER A 349 -4.54 -4.06 8.41
CA SER A 349 -3.28 -3.95 9.14
C SER A 349 -2.77 -5.28 9.72
N LEU A 350 -3.65 -6.19 10.18
CA LEU A 350 -3.18 -7.41 10.86
C LEU A 350 -2.59 -8.47 9.89
N PRO A 351 -3.23 -8.84 8.77
CA PRO A 351 -2.60 -9.72 7.78
C PRO A 351 -1.36 -9.08 7.17
N ALA A 352 -1.43 -7.79 6.79
CA ALA A 352 -0.28 -7.06 6.26
C ALA A 352 0.87 -7.00 7.26
N ALA A 353 0.60 -6.83 8.55
CA ALA A 353 1.65 -6.75 9.55
C ALA A 353 2.20 -8.11 9.98
N VAL A 354 1.37 -9.17 10.00
CA VAL A 354 1.88 -10.56 10.13
C VAL A 354 2.81 -10.87 8.95
N TYR A 355 2.41 -10.52 7.73
CA TYR A 355 3.21 -10.78 6.53
C TYR A 355 4.47 -9.91 6.45
N SER A 356 4.37 -8.61 6.73
CA SER A 356 5.50 -7.67 6.79
C SER A 356 6.50 -8.11 7.85
N THR A 357 6.01 -8.60 8.99
CA THR A 357 6.83 -9.19 10.04
C THR A 357 7.59 -10.43 9.57
N LEU A 358 6.92 -11.35 8.87
CA LEU A 358 7.54 -12.58 8.34
C LEU A 358 8.62 -12.26 7.31
N ILE A 359 8.38 -11.24 6.48
CA ILE A 359 9.34 -10.69 5.51
C ILE A 359 10.53 -10.05 6.23
N LEU A 360 10.28 -9.20 7.22
CA LEU A 360 11.34 -8.55 7.99
C LEU A 360 12.18 -9.59 8.75
N GLN A 361 11.56 -10.64 9.30
CA GLN A 361 12.27 -11.78 9.91
C GLN A 361 13.11 -12.56 8.89
N TYR A 362 12.58 -12.79 7.68
CA TYR A 362 13.30 -13.48 6.61
C TYR A 362 14.53 -12.68 6.14
N TYR A 363 14.37 -11.39 5.85
CA TYR A 363 15.45 -10.52 5.39
C TYR A 363 16.40 -10.03 6.49
N ALA A 364 16.06 -10.22 7.76
CA ALA A 364 16.95 -9.99 8.90
C ALA A 364 17.84 -11.21 9.22
N THR A 365 17.65 -12.36 8.55
CA THR A 365 18.46 -13.56 8.76
C THR A 365 19.71 -13.52 7.86
N PRO A 366 20.93 -13.40 8.41
CA PRO A 366 22.16 -13.39 7.61
C PRO A 366 22.37 -14.72 6.87
N GLY A 367 22.78 -14.67 5.60
CA GLY A 367 23.15 -15.85 4.79
C GLY A 367 22.13 -16.33 3.75
N ILE A 368 20.93 -15.75 3.71
CA ILE A 368 19.86 -16.18 2.77
C ILE A 368 19.98 -15.50 1.38
N LEU A 369 20.70 -14.38 1.29
CA LEU A 369 20.82 -13.56 0.08
C LEU A 369 22.07 -13.85 -0.78
N GLU A 370 22.85 -14.90 -0.48
CA GLU A 370 23.95 -15.29 -1.36
C GLU A 370 23.40 -15.74 -2.72
N LYS A 371 24.04 -15.30 -3.80
CA LYS A 371 23.62 -15.48 -5.20
C LYS A 371 23.24 -16.93 -5.54
N GLU A 372 23.84 -17.92 -4.86
CA GLU A 372 23.55 -19.35 -5.02
C GLU A 372 22.18 -19.81 -4.50
N HIS A 373 21.52 -19.04 -3.61
CA HIS A 373 20.19 -19.35 -3.08
C HIS A 373 19.04 -18.79 -3.93
N ILE A 374 19.30 -17.72 -4.69
CA ILE A 374 18.35 -17.16 -5.66
C ILE A 374 18.12 -18.16 -6.82
N ASP A 375 19.17 -18.89 -7.21
CA ASP A 375 19.11 -19.87 -8.32
C ASP A 375 18.57 -21.26 -7.90
N ARG A 376 18.27 -21.51 -6.61
CA ARG A 376 17.95 -22.87 -6.09
C ARG A 376 16.75 -22.97 -5.15
N ALA A 377 15.75 -22.09 -5.24
CA ALA A 377 14.63 -22.09 -4.28
C ALA A 377 13.64 -23.28 -4.41
N PRO A 378 13.49 -24.12 -3.36
CA PRO A 378 12.18 -24.50 -2.85
C PRO A 378 11.99 -23.96 -1.42
N LEU A 379 11.51 -22.72 -1.35
CA LEU A 379 11.43 -21.83 -0.18
C LEU A 379 10.56 -22.31 0.99
N LEU A 380 9.62 -23.23 0.77
CA LEU A 380 8.70 -23.67 1.82
C LEU A 380 9.37 -24.59 2.86
N SER A 381 10.44 -25.31 2.49
CA SER A 381 11.02 -26.31 3.40
C SER A 381 11.92 -25.69 4.48
N ASP A 382 12.54 -24.54 4.20
CA ASP A 382 13.54 -23.94 5.09
C ASP A 382 12.92 -22.97 6.10
N ALA A 383 11.89 -22.21 5.72
CA ALA A 383 11.05 -21.48 6.67
C ALA A 383 10.35 -22.44 7.65
N GLN A 384 9.89 -23.60 7.16
CA GLN A 384 9.34 -24.68 7.99
C GLN A 384 10.39 -25.27 8.94
N LYS A 385 11.63 -25.51 8.48
CA LYS A 385 12.73 -25.97 9.34
C LYS A 385 13.12 -24.94 10.41
N TYR A 386 13.01 -23.65 10.11
CA TYR A 386 13.30 -22.58 11.07
C TYR A 386 12.22 -22.48 12.15
N LEU A 387 10.94 -22.54 11.76
CA LEU A 387 9.80 -22.59 12.69
C LEU A 387 9.83 -23.84 13.58
N ASN A 388 10.33 -24.97 13.06
CA ASN A 388 10.50 -26.22 13.81
C ASN A 388 11.66 -26.18 14.84
N LYS A 389 12.52 -25.15 14.84
CA LYS A 389 13.66 -25.01 15.77
C LYS A 389 13.38 -24.09 16.96
N LEU A 390 12.20 -23.46 17.03
CA LEU A 390 11.82 -22.64 18.18
C LEU A 390 11.56 -23.54 19.41
N PRO A 391 12.04 -23.19 20.61
CA PRO A 391 11.89 -24.02 21.80
C PRO A 391 10.41 -24.24 22.16
N HIS A 392 10.04 -25.51 22.36
CA HIS A 392 8.67 -25.99 22.55
C HIS A 392 8.11 -25.89 23.98
N GLU A 393 8.71 -25.08 24.85
CA GLU A 393 8.20 -24.94 26.23
C GLU A 393 6.97 -24.03 26.24
N GLN A 394 5.80 -24.64 26.04
CA GLN A 394 4.50 -24.00 26.26
C GLN A 394 4.11 -24.08 27.74
N PRO A 395 3.58 -23.00 28.35
CA PRO A 395 2.73 -23.14 29.51
C PRO A 395 1.42 -23.85 29.10
N PRO A 396 0.82 -24.67 29.97
CA PRO A 396 -0.32 -25.50 29.59
C PRO A 396 -1.58 -24.65 29.45
N GLY A 397 -2.03 -24.49 28.20
CA GLY A 397 -3.36 -24.01 27.89
C GLY A 397 -3.38 -23.01 26.73
N ILE A 398 -4.10 -23.40 25.68
CA ILE A 398 -4.60 -22.53 24.61
C ILE A 398 -3.55 -22.11 23.57
N PHE A 399 -3.10 -23.04 22.73
CA PHE A 399 -2.96 -22.88 21.27
C PHE A 399 -2.70 -24.26 20.64
N GLU A 400 -3.49 -24.64 19.64
CA GLU A 400 -3.12 -25.76 18.76
C GLU A 400 -1.83 -25.42 17.99
N ASN A 401 -1.02 -26.45 17.75
CA ASN A 401 0.24 -26.47 17.00
C ASN A 401 0.38 -25.31 15.96
N PRO A 402 1.42 -24.45 16.07
CA PRO A 402 1.71 -23.36 15.12
C PRO A 402 1.73 -23.78 13.64
N ILE A 403 2.12 -25.03 13.36
CA ILE A 403 2.14 -25.62 12.01
C ILE A 403 0.71 -25.71 11.43
N LYS A 404 -0.27 -26.12 12.25
CA LYS A 404 -1.68 -26.15 11.82
C LYS A 404 -2.23 -24.76 11.56
N HIS A 405 -1.79 -23.77 12.35
CA HIS A 405 -2.19 -22.38 12.18
C HIS A 405 -1.61 -21.79 10.90
N TRP A 406 -0.34 -22.11 10.59
CA TRP A 406 0.33 -21.72 9.35
C TRP A 406 -0.27 -22.36 8.10
N ASP A 407 -0.53 -23.68 8.10
CA ASP A 407 -1.22 -24.35 6.99
C ASP A 407 -2.65 -23.84 6.78
N ARG A 408 -3.28 -23.33 7.84
CA ARG A 408 -4.59 -22.68 7.76
C ARG A 408 -4.47 -21.29 7.14
N MET A 409 -3.49 -20.48 7.57
CA MET A 409 -3.20 -19.17 6.95
C MET A 409 -2.77 -19.32 5.50
N ARG A 410 -1.98 -20.34 5.13
CA ARG A 410 -1.61 -20.65 3.75
C ARG A 410 -2.84 -20.95 2.89
N ARG A 411 -3.79 -21.75 3.40
CA ARG A 411 -5.04 -22.08 2.70
C ARG A 411 -6.01 -20.91 2.63
N VAL A 412 -6.07 -20.07 3.65
CA VAL A 412 -6.91 -18.86 3.68
C VAL A 412 -6.31 -17.78 2.78
N GLY A 413 -4.99 -17.55 2.84
CA GLY A 413 -4.25 -16.65 1.99
C GLY A 413 -4.31 -17.08 0.53
N SER A 414 -4.07 -18.36 0.22
CA SER A 414 -4.21 -18.90 -1.14
C SER A 414 -5.64 -18.79 -1.67
N LYS A 415 -6.69 -19.02 -0.85
CA LYS A 415 -8.10 -18.83 -1.23
C LYS A 415 -8.54 -17.36 -1.33
N MET A 416 -7.96 -16.48 -0.53
CA MET A 416 -8.16 -15.02 -0.66
C MET A 416 -7.47 -14.50 -1.90
N TRP A 417 -6.27 -15.00 -2.19
CA TRP A 417 -5.43 -14.60 -3.32
C TRP A 417 -5.97 -15.10 -4.66
N SER A 418 -6.48 -16.34 -4.72
CA SER A 418 -7.18 -16.85 -5.91
C SER A 418 -8.51 -16.16 -6.19
N ARG A 419 -9.16 -15.56 -5.18
CA ARG A 419 -10.33 -14.67 -5.35
C ARG A 419 -9.97 -13.20 -5.63
N TYR A 420 -8.68 -12.89 -5.64
CA TYR A 420 -8.14 -11.57 -5.97
C TYR A 420 -7.46 -11.59 -7.35
N ILE A 421 -7.32 -12.79 -7.95
CA ILE A 421 -6.71 -13.08 -9.25
C ILE A 421 -7.75 -13.70 -10.23
N GLU A 422 -8.94 -14.07 -9.74
CA GLU A 422 -10.15 -14.40 -10.51
C GLU A 422 -11.28 -13.46 -10.10
#